data_AF-A0A958SBN9-F1
#
_entry.id   AF-A0A958SBN9-F1
#
_cell.length_a   1.000
_cell.length_b   1.000
_cell.length_c   1.000
_cell.angle_alpha   90.00
_cell.angle_beta   90.00
_cell.angle_gamma   90.00
#
_symmetry.space_group_name_H-M   'P 1'
#
loop_
_entity.id
_entity.type
_entity.pdbx_description
1 polymer ?
#
loop_
_entity_poly.entity_id
_entity_poly.type
_entity_poly.pdbx_seq_one_letter_code
_entity_poly.pdbx_strand_id
1 'polypeptide(L)'
;MKHNPLFVDSTKVHGDSVPTIFELYRIFLYEGEKVYLYVEESNGNFHREVLKFNEKNQCWSTYLYLAHQTRVKFQYIIKNNDEVVFKSQQYSDLAKYNLETQWSPCLDVELLEPKKDTFKPKRKEFVANGYSSSHLEKIIKKWGF
;
A
#
# COMPACT_ATOMS: atom_id res chain seq x y z
N MET A 1 58.54 -1.01 -36.04
CA MET A 1 57.93 -1.23 -34.71
C MET A 1 56.42 -1.30 -34.91
N LYS A 2 55.82 -2.48 -34.74
CA LYS A 2 54.37 -2.71 -34.87
C LYS A 2 53.66 -2.16 -33.63
N HIS A 3 52.83 -1.14 -33.81
CA HIS A 3 51.95 -0.61 -32.77
C HIS A 3 50.83 -1.63 -32.54
N ASN A 4 50.67 -2.12 -31.31
CA ASN A 4 49.62 -3.05 -30.93
C ASN A 4 48.45 -2.23 -30.33
N PRO A 5 47.30 -2.07 -31.01
CA PRO A 5 46.23 -1.19 -30.56
C PRO A 5 45.25 -1.89 -29.59
N LEU A 6 45.67 -2.94 -28.88
CA LEU A 6 44.76 -3.82 -28.15
C LEU A 6 44.47 -3.43 -26.69
N PHE A 7 45.01 -2.32 -26.20
CA PHE A 7 44.70 -1.84 -24.85
C PHE A 7 44.03 -0.48 -24.92
N VAL A 8 42.77 -0.51 -25.34
CA VAL A 8 41.83 0.54 -24.97
C VAL A 8 41.53 0.32 -23.50
N ASP A 9 41.92 1.28 -22.65
CA ASP A 9 41.55 1.36 -21.24
C ASP A 9 40.03 1.42 -21.08
N SER A 10 39.35 0.27 -21.18
CA SER A 10 37.94 0.12 -20.85
C SER A 10 37.79 -0.39 -19.42
N THR A 11 38.26 0.40 -18.45
CA THR A 11 37.92 0.19 -17.04
C THR A 11 37.25 1.43 -16.45
N LYS A 12 36.25 1.97 -17.16
CA LYS A 12 35.09 2.48 -16.44
C LYS A 12 34.20 1.29 -16.14
N VAL A 13 34.39 0.68 -14.98
CA VAL A 13 33.48 -0.31 -14.40
C VAL A 13 32.15 0.41 -14.15
N HIS A 14 31.35 0.58 -15.19
CA HIS A 14 29.93 0.85 -15.02
C HIS A 14 29.40 -0.46 -14.48
N GLY A 15 29.02 -0.48 -13.20
CA GLY A 15 28.47 -1.68 -12.58
C GLY A 15 27.37 -2.23 -13.49
N ASP A 16 27.45 -3.52 -13.81
CA ASP A 16 26.52 -4.16 -14.73
C ASP A 16 25.09 -3.86 -14.27
N SER A 17 24.34 -3.07 -15.04
CA SER A 17 22.95 -2.79 -14.76
C SER A 17 22.08 -3.83 -15.45
N VAL A 18 21.10 -4.39 -14.75
CA VAL A 18 20.12 -5.31 -15.32
C VAL A 18 18.73 -4.67 -15.37
N PRO A 19 17.92 -4.97 -16.39
CA PRO A 19 16.51 -4.62 -16.36
C PRO A 19 15.81 -5.49 -15.32
N THR A 20 15.38 -4.86 -14.24
CA THR A 20 14.58 -5.49 -13.18
C THR A 20 13.13 -5.14 -13.38
N ILE A 21 12.31 -6.16 -13.66
CA ILE A 21 10.86 -6.03 -13.76
C ILE A 21 10.26 -6.17 -12.36
N PHE A 22 9.36 -5.26 -12.02
CA PHE A 22 8.57 -5.34 -10.80
C PHE A 22 7.15 -5.73 -11.19
N GLU A 23 6.66 -6.86 -10.70
CA GLU A 23 5.31 -7.34 -10.96
C GLU A 23 4.50 -7.36 -9.65
N LEU A 24 3.31 -6.77 -9.69
CA LEU A 24 2.38 -6.69 -8.57
C LEU A 24 1.08 -7.40 -8.94
N TYR A 25 0.72 -8.41 -8.16
CA TYR A 25 -0.46 -9.24 -8.35
C TYR A 25 -1.54 -8.94 -7.32
N ARG A 26 -2.78 -9.36 -7.60
CA ARG A 26 -3.94 -9.32 -6.67
C ARG A 26 -4.30 -7.92 -6.16
N ILE A 27 -4.01 -6.90 -6.96
CA ILE A 27 -4.44 -5.52 -6.71
C ILE A 27 -5.67 -5.22 -7.56
N PHE A 28 -6.64 -4.54 -6.96
CA PHE A 28 -7.80 -3.98 -7.64
C PHE A 28 -7.74 -2.46 -7.46
N LEU A 29 -7.84 -1.72 -8.56
CA LEU A 29 -7.86 -0.26 -8.56
C LEU A 29 -9.28 0.22 -8.88
N TYR A 30 -9.74 1.23 -8.16
CA TYR A 30 -10.96 1.96 -8.48
C TYR A 30 -10.70 3.01 -9.58
N GLU A 31 -11.78 3.58 -10.11
CA GLU A 31 -11.69 4.63 -11.13
C GLU A 31 -10.89 5.84 -10.60
N GLY A 32 -9.92 6.28 -11.41
CA GLY A 32 -9.00 7.38 -11.05
C GLY A 32 -7.78 6.95 -10.23
N GLU A 33 -7.75 5.74 -9.67
CA GLU A 33 -6.61 5.26 -8.89
C GLU A 33 -5.46 4.81 -9.77
N LYS A 34 -4.23 5.02 -9.27
CA LYS A 34 -2.98 4.56 -9.90
C LYS A 34 -2.08 3.95 -8.85
N VAL A 35 -1.40 2.87 -9.22
CA VAL A 35 -0.36 2.26 -8.39
C VAL A 35 1.02 2.76 -8.82
N TYR A 36 1.80 3.19 -7.84
CA TYR A 36 3.16 3.69 -7.96
C TYR A 36 4.12 2.72 -7.27
N LEU A 37 5.30 2.56 -7.84
CA LEU A 37 6.45 1.91 -7.23
C LEU A 37 7.44 2.97 -6.80
N TYR A 38 7.89 2.89 -5.55
CA TYR A 38 9.02 3.63 -5.02
C TYR A 38 10.16 2.66 -4.77
N VAL A 39 11.34 2.95 -5.30
CA VAL A 39 12.55 2.12 -5.11
C VAL A 39 13.67 2.99 -4.56
N GLU A 40 14.33 2.49 -3.52
CA GLU A 40 15.55 3.05 -2.93
C GLU A 40 16.69 2.06 -3.18
N GLU A 41 17.71 2.51 -3.90
CA GLU A 41 18.96 1.76 -4.11
C GLU A 41 19.92 1.93 -2.93
N SER A 42 20.83 0.97 -2.75
CA SER A 42 21.86 1.02 -1.70
C SER A 42 22.80 2.24 -1.74
N ASN A 43 22.90 2.92 -2.89
CA ASN A 43 23.67 4.15 -3.07
C ASN A 43 22.88 5.43 -2.70
N GLY A 44 21.63 5.29 -2.25
CA GLY A 44 20.73 6.40 -1.93
C GLY A 44 19.98 6.99 -3.12
N ASN A 45 20.06 6.40 -4.31
CA ASN A 45 19.23 6.79 -5.44
C ASN A 45 17.77 6.38 -5.19
N PHE A 46 16.85 7.26 -5.59
CA PHE A 46 15.41 7.03 -5.47
C PHE A 46 14.74 7.07 -6.85
N HIS A 47 13.89 6.08 -7.10
CA HIS A 47 13.08 5.98 -8.31
C HIS A 47 11.60 5.97 -7.95
N ARG A 48 10.79 6.59 -8.81
CA ARG A 48 9.33 6.57 -8.69
C ARG A 48 8.71 6.32 -10.06
N GLU A 49 8.03 5.19 -10.19
CA GLU A 49 7.41 4.77 -11.44
C GLU A 49 5.92 4.49 -11.27
N VAL A 50 5.15 4.71 -12.33
CA VAL A 50 3.73 4.30 -12.40
C VAL A 50 3.68 2.91 -13.00
N LEU A 51 3.01 1.99 -12.31
CA LEU A 51 2.80 0.64 -12.85
C LEU A 51 1.75 0.68 -13.96
N LYS A 52 1.96 -0.13 -14.99
CA LYS A 52 1.02 -0.33 -16.10
C LYS A 52 0.42 -1.73 -16.01
N PHE A 53 -0.85 -1.87 -16.31
CA PHE A 53 -1.47 -3.18 -16.37
C PHE A 53 -0.96 -3.97 -17.57
N ASN A 54 -0.49 -5.19 -17.33
CA ASN A 54 -0.06 -6.15 -18.33
C ASN A 54 -1.12 -7.23 -18.49
N GLU A 55 -1.86 -7.17 -19.60
CA GLU A 55 -2.96 -8.10 -19.90
C GLU A 55 -2.49 -9.55 -20.05
N LYS A 56 -1.27 -9.79 -20.52
CA LYS A 56 -0.75 -11.15 -20.75
C LYS A 56 -0.53 -11.88 -19.43
N ASN A 57 0.05 -11.19 -18.45
CA ASN A 57 0.40 -11.76 -17.15
C ASN A 57 -0.68 -11.50 -16.08
N GLN A 58 -1.73 -10.73 -16.42
CA GLN A 58 -2.79 -10.32 -15.50
C GLN A 58 -2.23 -9.66 -14.22
N CYS A 59 -1.23 -8.79 -14.39
CA CYS A 59 -0.52 -8.14 -13.30
C CYS A 59 -0.23 -6.67 -13.63
N TRP A 60 0.11 -5.90 -12.61
CA TRP A 60 0.60 -4.53 -12.77
C TRP A 60 2.11 -4.55 -12.75
N SER A 61 2.77 -3.91 -13.73
CA SER A 61 4.22 -3.97 -13.80
C SER A 61 4.89 -2.71 -14.33
N THR A 62 6.17 -2.60 -14.01
CA THR A 62 7.12 -1.63 -14.58
C THR A 62 8.51 -2.25 -14.56
N TYR A 63 9.50 -1.58 -15.15
CA TYR A 63 10.89 -2.02 -15.08
C TYR A 63 11.83 -0.84 -14.78
N LEU A 64 12.94 -1.15 -14.13
CA LEU A 64 14.04 -0.20 -13.87
C LEU A 64 15.36 -0.87 -14.20
N TYR A 65 16.34 -0.10 -14.67
CA TYR A 65 17.71 -0.56 -14.78
C TYR A 65 18.40 -0.36 -13.43
N LEU A 66 18.71 -1.47 -12.76
CA LEU A 66 19.30 -1.47 -11.42
C LEU A 66 20.66 -2.15 -11.48
N ALA A 67 21.59 -1.72 -10.62
CA ALA A 67 22.88 -2.39 -10.50
C ALA A 67 22.68 -3.87 -10.09
N HIS A 68 23.26 -4.79 -10.86
CA HIS A 68 23.09 -6.23 -10.70
C HIS A 68 23.51 -6.68 -9.29
N GLN A 69 22.70 -7.55 -8.68
CA GLN A 69 22.94 -8.10 -7.34
C GLN A 69 23.10 -7.06 -6.23
N THR A 70 22.63 -5.82 -6.46
CA THR A 70 22.55 -4.82 -5.39
C THR A 70 21.24 -4.95 -4.63
N ARG A 71 21.29 -4.76 -3.32
CA ARG A 71 20.08 -4.73 -2.50
C ARG A 71 19.32 -3.44 -2.76
N VAL A 72 18.03 -3.59 -3.02
CA VAL A 72 17.09 -2.49 -3.15
C VAL A 72 16.01 -2.62 -2.09
N LYS A 73 15.43 -1.49 -1.70
CA LYS A 73 14.20 -1.44 -0.93
C LYS A 73 13.11 -0.87 -1.80
N PHE A 74 11.90 -1.39 -1.71
CA PHE A 74 10.81 -0.89 -2.55
C PHE A 74 9.45 -0.98 -1.85
N GLN A 75 8.53 -0.13 -2.27
CA GLN A 75 7.17 -0.05 -1.74
C GLN A 75 6.20 0.31 -2.85
N TYR A 76 5.00 -0.26 -2.79
CA TYR A 76 3.91 0.07 -3.68
C TYR A 76 2.92 1.00 -2.98
N ILE A 77 2.46 2.04 -3.68
CA ILE A 77 1.54 3.05 -3.14
C ILE A 77 0.40 3.25 -4.15
N ILE A 78 -0.84 3.14 -3.69
CA ILE A 78 -2.02 3.51 -4.47
C ILE A 78 -2.36 4.96 -4.17
N LYS A 79 -2.53 5.76 -5.23
CA LYS A 79 -2.98 7.14 -5.13
C LYS A 79 -4.23 7.41 -5.94
N ASN A 80 -5.05 8.34 -5.46
CA ASN A 80 -6.17 8.94 -6.18
C ASN A 80 -6.01 10.47 -6.08
N ASN A 81 -5.95 11.17 -7.22
CA ASN A 81 -5.74 12.63 -7.25
C ASN A 81 -4.57 13.10 -6.35
N ASP A 82 -3.42 12.41 -6.45
CA ASP A 82 -2.20 12.62 -5.65
C ASP A 82 -2.27 12.30 -4.15
N GLU A 83 -3.46 12.04 -3.60
CA GLU A 83 -3.65 11.56 -2.23
C GLU A 83 -3.30 10.08 -2.12
N VAL A 84 -2.61 9.70 -1.06
CA VAL A 84 -2.26 8.29 -0.80
C VAL A 84 -3.46 7.58 -0.18
N VAL A 85 -4.00 6.60 -0.90
CA VAL A 85 -5.14 5.78 -0.44
C VAL A 85 -4.64 4.57 0.33
N PHE A 86 -3.63 3.87 -0.22
CA PHE A 86 -3.03 2.69 0.41
C PHE A 86 -1.52 2.64 0.20
N LYS A 87 -0.83 1.97 1.12
CA LYS A 87 0.58 1.61 1.00
C LYS A 87 0.75 0.12 1.26
N SER A 88 1.66 -0.53 0.56
CA SER A 88 2.14 -1.85 0.96
C SER A 88 3.12 -1.73 2.13
N GLN A 89 3.49 -2.86 2.74
CA GLN A 89 4.74 -2.92 3.50
C GLN A 89 5.95 -2.57 2.60
N GLN A 90 7.07 -2.21 3.21
CA GLN A 90 8.33 -2.04 2.51
C GLN A 90 9.01 -3.41 2.33
N TYR A 91 9.42 -3.70 1.10
CA TYR A 91 10.13 -4.91 0.73
C TYR A 91 11.63 -4.61 0.58
N SER A 92 12.47 -5.63 0.75
CA SER A 92 13.89 -5.55 0.43
C SER A 92 14.37 -6.85 -0.20
N ASP A 93 14.94 -6.76 -1.40
CA ASP A 93 15.47 -7.90 -2.16
C ASP A 93 16.67 -7.46 -3.00
N LEU A 94 17.35 -8.40 -3.63
CA LEU A 94 18.40 -8.13 -4.60
C LEU A 94 17.79 -7.81 -5.97
N ALA A 95 18.35 -6.82 -6.66
CA ALA A 95 18.03 -6.54 -8.05
C ALA A 95 18.35 -7.77 -8.92
N LYS A 96 17.30 -8.29 -9.56
CA LYS A 96 17.30 -9.47 -10.45
C LYS A 96 16.32 -9.23 -11.60
N TYR A 97 16.18 -10.17 -12.52
CA TYR A 97 15.33 -9.95 -13.71
C TYR A 97 13.84 -9.74 -13.39
N ASN A 98 13.32 -10.41 -12.36
CA ASN A 98 11.93 -10.28 -11.94
C ASN A 98 11.78 -10.22 -10.41
N LEU A 99 11.01 -9.26 -9.92
CA LEU A 99 10.60 -9.10 -8.53
C LEU A 99 9.08 -9.14 -8.44
N GLU A 100 8.57 -10.28 -8.03
CA GLU A 100 7.13 -10.56 -7.94
C GLU A 100 6.62 -10.29 -6.52
N THR A 101 5.52 -9.56 -6.41
CA THR A 101 4.88 -9.23 -5.15
C THR A 101 3.37 -9.49 -5.23
N GLN A 102 2.81 -10.09 -4.18
CA GLN A 102 1.36 -10.13 -4.00
C GLN A 102 0.92 -8.92 -3.17
N TRP A 103 -0.08 -8.20 -3.65
CA TRP A 103 -0.62 -7.05 -2.94
C TRP A 103 -1.19 -7.46 -1.58
N SER A 104 -0.73 -6.76 -0.56
CA SER A 104 -1.23 -6.85 0.82
C SER A 104 -1.17 -5.44 1.41
N PRO A 105 -2.31 -4.76 1.60
CA PRO A 105 -2.32 -3.40 2.12
C PRO A 105 -1.81 -3.39 3.56
N CYS A 106 -0.94 -2.45 3.88
CA CYS A 106 -0.57 -2.18 5.25
C CYS A 106 -1.69 -1.37 5.89
N LEU A 107 -2.45 -2.01 6.78
CA LEU A 107 -3.42 -1.33 7.63
C LEU A 107 -2.63 -0.72 8.79
N ASP A 108 -2.11 0.49 8.61
CA ASP A 108 -1.58 1.25 9.75
C ASP A 108 -2.74 1.46 10.74
N VAL A 109 -2.70 0.72 11.86
CA VAL A 109 -3.76 0.70 12.88
C VAL A 109 -3.95 2.08 13.53
N GLU A 110 -3.00 3.00 13.37
CA GLU A 110 -3.03 4.35 13.97
C GLU A 110 -4.10 5.29 13.39
N LEU A 111 -4.69 4.99 12.22
CA LEU A 111 -5.78 5.79 11.65
C LEU A 111 -7.19 5.28 12.01
N LEU A 112 -7.28 4.20 12.80
CA LEU A 112 -8.53 3.67 13.33
C LEU A 112 -8.73 4.01 14.81
N GLU A 113 -8.16 5.11 15.31
CA GLU A 113 -8.83 5.74 16.42
C GLU A 113 -10.17 6.25 15.88
N PRO A 114 -11.32 5.69 16.30
CA PRO A 114 -12.57 6.37 16.02
C PRO A 114 -12.38 7.75 16.61
N LYS A 115 -12.47 8.80 15.78
CA LYS A 115 -12.71 10.14 16.29
C LYS A 115 -13.85 9.95 17.26
N LYS A 116 -13.57 10.06 18.56
CA LYS A 116 -14.59 10.16 19.58
C LYS A 116 -15.25 11.48 19.26
N ASP A 117 -16.19 11.46 18.31
CA ASP A 117 -17.28 12.40 18.29
C ASP A 117 -17.88 12.23 19.67
N THR A 118 -17.51 13.13 20.57
CA THR A 118 -18.24 13.36 21.80
C THR A 118 -19.57 13.95 21.35
N PHE A 119 -20.40 13.13 20.73
CA PHE A 119 -21.82 13.33 20.61
C PHE A 119 -22.30 13.25 22.05
N LYS A 120 -22.24 14.37 22.77
CA LYS A 120 -22.98 14.52 24.01
C LYS A 120 -24.45 14.44 23.58
N PRO A 121 -25.20 13.35 23.85
CA PRO A 121 -26.62 13.43 23.65
C PRO A 121 -27.11 14.54 24.57
N LYS A 122 -27.67 15.62 24.02
CA LYS A 122 -28.52 16.50 24.81
C LYS A 122 -29.71 15.65 25.22
N ARG A 123 -29.59 15.03 26.40
CA ARG A 123 -30.70 14.34 27.07
C ARG A 123 -31.75 15.42 27.32
N LYS A 124 -32.73 15.54 26.43
CA LYS A 124 -34.00 16.16 26.79
C LYS A 124 -34.61 15.22 27.81
N GLU A 125 -34.69 15.65 29.06
CA GLU A 125 -35.52 14.99 30.06
C GLU A 125 -36.95 15.00 29.55
N PHE A 126 -37.37 13.90 28.93
CA PHE A 126 -38.78 13.61 28.77
C PHE A 126 -39.30 13.26 30.16
N VAL A 127 -39.90 14.25 30.82
CA VAL A 127 -40.77 14.04 31.96
C VAL A 127 -41.95 13.22 31.46
N ALA A 128 -41.95 11.92 31.79
CA ALA A 128 -43.08 11.04 31.55
C ALA A 128 -44.22 11.41 32.49
N ASN A 129 -44.97 12.45 32.13
CA ASN A 129 -46.28 12.68 32.72
C ASN A 129 -47.23 11.57 32.23
N GLY A 130 -47.64 10.67 33.13
CA GLY A 130 -48.94 10.01 33.02
C GLY A 130 -49.00 8.49 33.02
N TYR A 131 -47.91 7.74 33.26
CA TYR A 131 -48.04 6.30 33.48
C TYR A 131 -48.30 5.98 34.95
N SER A 132 -49.58 5.89 35.29
CA SER A 132 -50.07 5.32 36.55
C SER A 132 -49.53 3.89 36.70
N SER A 133 -48.85 3.63 37.82
CA SER A 133 -48.23 2.35 38.21
C SER A 133 -49.19 1.16 38.30
N SER A 134 -50.50 1.37 38.15
CA SER A 134 -51.53 0.35 38.31
C SER A 134 -51.64 -0.65 37.14
N HIS A 135 -51.08 -0.35 35.97
CA HIS A 135 -51.15 -1.24 34.80
C HIS A 135 -50.01 -2.27 34.72
N LEU A 136 -48.83 -1.93 35.27
CA LEU A 136 -47.67 -2.84 35.29
C LEU A 136 -47.86 -3.97 36.31
N GLU A 137 -48.52 -3.71 37.43
CA GLU A 137 -48.83 -4.73 38.43
C GLU A 137 -49.76 -5.83 37.88
N LYS A 138 -50.69 -5.48 36.97
CA LYS A 138 -51.57 -6.46 36.31
C LYS A 138 -50.84 -7.39 35.34
N ILE A 139 -49.77 -6.90 34.71
CA ILE A 139 -48.99 -7.70 33.74
C ILE A 139 -48.10 -8.70 34.49
N ILE A 140 -47.48 -8.28 35.60
CA ILE A 140 -46.60 -9.13 36.42
C ILE A 140 -47.40 -10.28 37.06
N LYS A 141 -48.60 -10.01 37.58
CA LYS A 141 -49.47 -11.08 38.15
C LYS A 141 -49.94 -12.13 37.13
N LYS A 142 -50.02 -11.78 35.84
CA LYS A 142 -50.52 -12.71 34.81
C LYS A 142 -49.44 -13.69 34.31
N TRP A 143 -48.16 -13.38 34.51
CA TRP A 143 -47.03 -14.14 33.93
C TRP A 143 -45.98 -14.59 34.93
N GLY A 144 -46.29 -14.61 36.24
CA GLY A 144 -45.58 -15.39 37.26
C GLY A 144 -44.06 -15.38 37.20
N PHE A 145 -43.45 -14.27 37.62
CA PHE A 145 -42.09 -14.26 38.18
C PHE A 145 -42.17 -13.87 39.64
#